data_AF-A0A949D048-F1
#
_entry.id   AF-A0A949D048-F1
#
_cell.length_a   1.000
_cell.length_b   1.000
_cell.length_c   1.000
_cell.angle_alpha   90.00
_cell.angle_beta   90.00
_cell.angle_gamma   90.00
#
_symmetry.space_group_name_H-M   'P 1'
#
loop_
_entity.id
_entity.type
_entity.pdbx_description
1 polymer ?
#
loop_
_entity_poly.entity_id
_entity_poly.type
_entity_poly.pdbx_seq_one_letter_code
_entity_poly.pdbx_strand_id
1 'polypeptide(L)'
;AQGLKQRQAQARERGLLYGIGVAAIVEPSISNMGYISTVLTAEQRAKAGPKNGAITSATVAIDLLGAVNVTIASAPAGQGHMTVCAQVVADVFGLQPAQIVTNVEFDTAKDAWSVAAGNYSSRFAGAVAGTVHLAACRLRDKLAQLAAAQFGCPVDQIRFENGAVLDASGERKMPFTRLAANPHWAPALLPADMAPGLRETAFWTAPTLAAPDPQDRVNTSAAYGFVFDICGLEIDPDTGRVRVDRYITAHDAGTLLNPALADGQIRGAFAQGLGAALMEEFRYASDGSFLSGTLAEYLMPTACEVPDPIIVHLQTPSPYTPLGAKGLGEGNNMSTPVCVANAMADALRPLRDVADIRLPLTPSRVLELLALAEPPARPGTAAASAAADSADIAPAGAQALAARGQVDIKASPEAVYAVLTDPAALSKVMPGCHSLEQVSPENDEVLRLQAEVTVGISLVKARYRAEIEISERQPGLGMRLKARGSSSLGVGQGDGLVRLERLETGTGPATRLHYDYSARVSGKVAAVGPRMLEGAAQLILRQLFESIGRQVANRSGTPAGDASEPAHAEQAASWWTRLWNRITGQHEGGRRP
;
A
#
# COMPACT_ATOMS: atom_id res chain seq x y z
N ALA A 1 1.39 27.44 -11.52
CA ALA A 1 2.72 27.31 -12.17
C ALA A 1 3.78 28.25 -11.56
N GLN A 2 3.74 29.57 -11.81
CA GLN A 2 4.83 30.51 -11.44
C GLN A 2 5.28 30.42 -9.97
N GLY A 3 4.35 30.41 -9.00
CA GLY A 3 4.70 30.29 -7.57
C GLY A 3 5.39 28.98 -7.17
N LEU A 4 5.13 27.86 -7.87
CA LEU A 4 5.83 26.59 -7.61
C LEU A 4 7.27 26.63 -8.17
N LYS A 5 7.51 27.34 -9.29
CA LYS A 5 8.88 27.51 -9.81
C LYS A 5 9.74 28.41 -8.93
N GLN A 6 9.15 29.42 -8.29
CA GLN A 6 9.84 30.20 -7.25
C GLN A 6 10.20 29.34 -6.03
N ARG A 7 9.25 28.50 -5.55
CA ARG A 7 9.50 27.54 -4.46
C ARG A 7 10.59 26.51 -4.82
N GLN A 8 10.60 26.02 -6.06
CA GLN A 8 11.66 25.13 -6.57
C GLN A 8 13.05 25.77 -6.50
N ALA A 9 13.19 27.07 -6.82
CA ALA A 9 14.44 27.79 -6.65
C ALA A 9 14.84 27.92 -5.16
N GLN A 10 13.93 28.39 -4.30
CA GLN A 10 14.16 28.56 -2.87
C GLN A 10 14.46 27.26 -2.12
N ALA A 11 13.96 26.12 -2.58
CA ALA A 11 14.31 24.80 -2.05
C ALA A 11 15.74 24.40 -2.44
N ARG A 12 16.14 24.63 -3.70
CA ARG A 12 17.50 24.35 -4.20
C ARG A 12 18.55 25.23 -3.53
N GLU A 13 18.24 26.50 -3.26
CA GLU A 13 19.08 27.40 -2.45
C GLU A 13 19.35 26.87 -1.03
N ARG A 14 18.41 26.11 -0.46
CA ARG A 14 18.53 25.44 0.85
C ARG A 14 19.15 24.03 0.77
N GLY A 15 19.68 23.64 -0.39
CA GLY A 15 20.26 22.31 -0.63
C GLY A 15 19.24 21.16 -0.73
N LEU A 16 17.94 21.47 -0.87
CA LEU A 16 16.88 20.48 -1.07
C LEU A 16 16.63 20.26 -2.57
N LEU A 17 16.18 19.06 -2.93
CA LEU A 17 15.58 18.85 -4.24
C LEU A 17 14.11 19.25 -4.19
N TYR A 18 13.59 19.71 -5.33
CA TYR A 18 12.19 20.06 -5.48
C TYR A 18 11.73 19.71 -6.89
N GLY A 19 10.60 19.02 -6.99
CA GLY A 19 9.97 18.67 -8.25
C GLY A 19 8.50 19.07 -8.29
N ILE A 20 7.99 19.26 -9.50
CA ILE A 20 6.59 19.62 -9.75
C ILE A 20 5.94 18.49 -10.56
N GLY A 21 5.07 17.73 -9.89
CA GLY A 21 4.26 16.70 -10.50
C GLY A 21 2.93 17.24 -10.98
N VAL A 22 2.40 16.62 -12.03
CA VAL A 22 1.03 16.81 -12.49
C VAL A 22 0.40 15.45 -12.74
N ALA A 23 -0.90 15.31 -12.51
CA ALA A 23 -1.67 14.15 -12.92
C ALA A 23 -3.02 14.60 -13.48
N ALA A 24 -3.52 13.89 -14.49
CA ALA A 24 -4.84 14.06 -15.05
C ALA A 24 -5.46 12.67 -15.18
N ILE A 25 -6.61 12.44 -14.54
CA ILE A 25 -7.32 11.17 -14.59
C ILE A 25 -8.78 11.36 -14.95
N VAL A 26 -9.39 10.28 -15.41
CA VAL A 26 -10.85 10.14 -15.51
C VAL A 26 -11.30 9.34 -14.29
N GLU A 27 -12.27 9.84 -13.54
CA GLU A 27 -12.90 9.14 -12.42
C GLU A 27 -14.20 8.46 -12.92
N PRO A 28 -14.18 7.14 -13.22
CA PRO A 28 -15.39 6.41 -13.58
C PRO A 28 -16.32 6.28 -12.37
N SER A 29 -17.63 6.34 -12.61
CA SER A 29 -18.64 6.18 -11.56
C SER A 29 -19.88 5.44 -12.07
N ILE A 30 -20.51 4.68 -11.17
CA ILE A 30 -21.68 3.84 -11.48
C ILE A 30 -21.28 2.76 -12.52
N SER A 31 -20.40 1.85 -12.12
CA SER A 31 -19.88 0.79 -12.98
C SER A 31 -20.98 -0.10 -13.58
N ASN A 32 -20.83 -0.38 -14.87
CA ASN A 32 -21.65 -1.32 -15.63
C ASN A 32 -21.30 -2.77 -15.26
N MET A 33 -22.21 -3.54 -14.67
CA MET A 33 -21.96 -4.94 -14.30
C MET A 33 -21.63 -5.85 -15.52
N GLY A 34 -21.84 -5.37 -16.74
CA GLY A 34 -21.43 -6.04 -17.97
C GLY A 34 -19.91 -6.19 -18.16
N TYR A 35 -19.07 -5.29 -17.62
CA TYR A 35 -17.61 -5.42 -17.80
C TYR A 35 -17.06 -6.70 -17.16
N ILE A 36 -17.67 -7.19 -16.08
CA ILE A 36 -17.25 -8.42 -15.40
C ILE A 36 -17.38 -9.64 -16.34
N SER A 37 -18.24 -9.57 -17.36
CA SER A 37 -18.41 -10.65 -18.33
C SER A 37 -17.34 -10.71 -19.42
N THR A 38 -16.49 -9.68 -19.60
CA THR A 38 -15.45 -9.69 -20.66
C THR A 38 -14.31 -10.67 -20.40
N VAL A 39 -14.19 -11.20 -19.17
CA VAL A 39 -13.30 -12.34 -18.85
C VAL A 39 -13.76 -13.65 -19.50
N LEU A 40 -15.02 -13.73 -19.95
CA LEU A 40 -15.60 -14.86 -20.66
C LEU A 40 -15.57 -14.61 -22.17
N THR A 41 -15.39 -15.66 -22.96
CA THR A 41 -15.46 -15.55 -24.44
C THR A 41 -16.85 -15.11 -24.91
N ALA A 42 -16.94 -14.52 -26.11
CA ALA A 42 -18.22 -14.11 -26.69
C ALA A 42 -19.24 -15.27 -26.77
N GLU A 43 -18.80 -16.50 -27.07
CA GLU A 43 -19.64 -17.70 -27.05
C GLU A 43 -20.15 -18.04 -25.64
N GLN A 44 -19.27 -17.98 -24.62
CA GLN A 44 -19.66 -18.19 -23.23
C GLN A 44 -20.66 -17.14 -22.74
N ARG A 45 -20.50 -15.87 -23.14
CA ARG A 45 -21.47 -14.81 -22.84
C ARG A 45 -22.80 -15.05 -23.53
N ALA A 46 -22.80 -15.42 -24.81
CA ALA A 46 -24.02 -15.74 -25.56
C ALA A 46 -24.80 -16.89 -24.90
N LYS A 47 -24.11 -17.91 -24.38
CA LYS A 47 -24.73 -19.03 -23.64
C LYS A 47 -25.26 -18.64 -22.26
N ALA A 48 -24.58 -17.74 -21.55
CA ALA A 48 -24.97 -17.31 -20.19
C ALA A 48 -26.05 -16.20 -20.16
N GLY A 49 -26.32 -15.56 -21.29
CA GLY A 49 -27.20 -14.39 -21.38
C GLY A 49 -26.48 -13.07 -21.07
N PRO A 50 -27.06 -11.94 -21.50
CA PRO A 50 -26.43 -10.63 -21.34
C PRO A 50 -26.34 -10.21 -19.88
N LYS A 51 -25.17 -9.68 -19.49
CA LYS A 51 -24.95 -9.01 -18.19
C LYS A 51 -24.68 -7.54 -18.46
N ASN A 52 -25.39 -6.65 -17.77
CA ASN A 52 -25.28 -5.20 -17.93
C ASN A 52 -25.94 -4.44 -16.76
N GLY A 53 -25.97 -3.11 -16.86
CA GLY A 53 -26.68 -2.25 -15.91
C GLY A 53 -25.97 -2.03 -14.57
N ALA A 54 -26.55 -1.16 -13.76
CA ALA A 54 -26.11 -0.84 -12.40
C ALA A 54 -27.32 -0.54 -11.49
N ILE A 55 -28.30 -1.44 -11.52
CA ILE A 55 -29.63 -1.21 -10.92
C ILE A 55 -29.50 -0.77 -9.46
N THR A 56 -30.20 0.32 -9.14
CA THR A 56 -30.26 0.94 -7.83
C THR A 56 -31.71 1.13 -7.43
N SER A 57 -32.05 0.80 -6.20
CA SER A 57 -33.40 0.96 -5.63
C SER A 57 -33.40 1.91 -4.44
N ALA A 58 -34.51 2.65 -4.30
CA ALA A 58 -34.83 3.44 -3.12
C ALA A 58 -36.34 3.41 -2.89
N THR A 59 -36.74 3.45 -1.62
CA THR A 59 -38.13 3.59 -1.20
C THR A 59 -38.28 4.89 -0.43
N VAL A 60 -39.28 5.69 -0.79
CA VAL A 60 -39.71 6.87 -0.01
C VAL A 60 -41.14 6.59 0.44
N ALA A 61 -41.41 6.74 1.74
CA ALA A 61 -42.70 6.47 2.35
C ALA A 61 -43.09 7.56 3.34
N ILE A 62 -44.38 7.74 3.55
CA ILE A 62 -44.93 8.64 4.57
C ILE A 62 -45.81 7.84 5.51
N ASP A 63 -45.69 8.10 6.81
CA ASP A 63 -46.46 7.42 7.85
C ASP A 63 -47.78 8.12 8.18
N LEU A 64 -48.54 7.51 9.11
CA LEU A 64 -49.84 7.99 9.58
C LEU A 64 -49.81 9.33 10.34
N LEU A 65 -48.62 9.85 10.65
CA LEU A 65 -48.39 11.19 11.24
C LEU A 65 -47.87 12.20 10.21
N GLY A 66 -47.62 11.77 8.97
CA GLY A 66 -47.06 12.59 7.90
C GLY A 66 -45.54 12.71 7.92
N ALA A 67 -44.82 11.86 8.68
CA ALA A 67 -43.36 11.87 8.71
C ALA A 67 -42.78 11.09 7.51
N VAL A 68 -41.73 11.65 6.89
CA VAL A 68 -41.13 11.10 5.67
C VAL A 68 -39.97 10.17 6.01
N ASN A 69 -40.03 8.94 5.49
CA ASN A 69 -39.06 7.89 5.70
C ASN A 69 -38.43 7.48 4.35
N VAL A 70 -37.11 7.28 4.34
CA VAL A 70 -36.33 6.92 3.15
C VAL A 70 -35.53 5.65 3.44
N THR A 71 -35.63 4.63 2.59
CA THR A 71 -34.80 3.41 2.64
C THR A 71 -34.02 3.30 1.33
N ILE A 72 -32.72 3.05 1.39
CA ILE A 72 -31.84 2.94 0.22
C ILE A 72 -31.16 1.58 0.10
N ALA A 73 -30.93 1.10 -1.12
CA ALA A 73 -30.18 -0.14 -1.37
C ALA A 73 -28.66 0.09 -1.37
N SER A 74 -28.13 0.71 -0.31
CA SER A 74 -26.71 1.03 -0.15
C SER A 74 -26.30 1.02 1.32
N ALA A 75 -25.09 0.54 1.61
CA ALA A 75 -24.54 0.43 2.96
C ALA A 75 -23.44 1.50 3.16
N PRO A 76 -23.73 2.63 3.83
CA PRO A 76 -22.75 3.70 4.04
C PRO A 76 -21.66 3.35 5.06
N ALA A 77 -20.54 4.08 4.96
CA ALA A 77 -19.33 3.89 5.77
C ALA A 77 -18.68 5.23 6.20
N GLY A 78 -19.43 6.34 6.15
CA GLY A 78 -18.97 7.67 6.61
C GLY A 78 -19.08 8.81 5.58
N GLN A 79 -19.37 8.48 4.32
CA GLN A 79 -19.50 9.39 3.18
C GLN A 79 -20.80 10.23 3.13
N GLY A 80 -21.63 10.20 4.18
CA GLY A 80 -22.75 11.13 4.35
C GLY A 80 -24.07 10.80 3.64
N HIS A 81 -24.34 9.53 3.29
CA HIS A 81 -25.58 9.12 2.62
C HIS A 81 -26.86 9.67 3.27
N MET A 82 -26.98 9.55 4.59
CA MET A 82 -28.16 9.98 5.34
C MET A 82 -28.46 11.48 5.14
N THR A 83 -27.43 12.31 5.22
CA THR A 83 -27.53 13.77 5.04
C THR A 83 -28.00 14.11 3.63
N VAL A 84 -27.36 13.55 2.59
CA VAL A 84 -27.67 13.87 1.19
C VAL A 84 -29.05 13.35 0.79
N CYS A 85 -29.43 12.14 1.21
CA CYS A 85 -30.77 11.62 0.97
C CYS A 85 -31.85 12.48 1.67
N ALA A 86 -31.62 12.91 2.91
CA ALA A 86 -32.51 13.82 3.61
C ALA A 86 -32.64 15.17 2.91
N GLN A 87 -31.54 15.75 2.40
CA GLN A 87 -31.55 16.99 1.60
C GLN A 87 -32.36 16.82 0.31
N VAL A 88 -32.06 15.79 -0.50
CA VAL A 88 -32.75 15.53 -1.78
C VAL A 88 -34.26 15.35 -1.59
N VAL A 89 -34.70 14.70 -0.51
CA VAL A 89 -36.14 14.48 -0.24
C VAL A 89 -36.78 15.73 0.37
N ALA A 90 -36.06 16.48 1.20
CA ALA A 90 -36.53 17.76 1.72
C ALA A 90 -36.79 18.78 0.61
N ASP A 91 -35.87 18.88 -0.37
CA ASP A 91 -36.01 19.76 -1.54
C ASP A 91 -37.25 19.40 -2.38
N VAL A 92 -37.56 18.12 -2.55
CA VAL A 92 -38.72 17.65 -3.33
C VAL A 92 -40.07 17.94 -2.64
N PHE A 93 -40.10 17.93 -1.30
CA PHE A 93 -41.32 18.16 -0.51
C PHE A 93 -41.40 19.53 0.16
N GLY A 94 -40.43 20.44 -0.09
CA GLY A 94 -40.39 21.76 0.54
C GLY A 94 -40.23 21.71 2.07
N LEU A 95 -39.58 20.65 2.58
CA LEU A 95 -39.38 20.40 4.02
C LEU A 95 -37.97 20.82 4.46
N GLN A 96 -37.68 20.68 5.75
CA GLN A 96 -36.31 20.74 6.28
C GLN A 96 -35.71 19.33 6.35
N PRO A 97 -34.40 19.13 6.09
CA PRO A 97 -33.76 17.81 6.15
C PRO A 97 -33.96 17.07 7.49
N ALA A 98 -34.04 17.81 8.61
CA ALA A 98 -34.32 17.25 9.94
C ALA A 98 -35.72 16.62 10.09
N GLN A 99 -36.62 16.80 9.11
CA GLN A 99 -37.94 16.17 9.06
C GLN A 99 -37.95 14.85 8.27
N ILE A 100 -36.81 14.45 7.71
CA ILE A 100 -36.66 13.24 6.89
C ILE A 100 -35.85 12.19 7.65
N VAL A 101 -36.47 11.04 7.93
CA VAL A 101 -35.77 9.88 8.51
C VAL A 101 -35.17 9.06 7.38
N THR A 102 -33.84 9.04 7.26
CA THR A 102 -33.15 8.17 6.29
C THR A 102 -32.65 6.92 6.99
N ASN A 103 -33.32 5.79 6.73
CA ASN A 103 -32.84 4.48 7.12
C ASN A 103 -31.79 3.96 6.12
N VAL A 104 -30.63 3.58 6.66
CA VAL A 104 -29.52 2.97 5.92
C VAL A 104 -29.17 1.57 6.43
N GLU A 105 -29.92 1.06 7.41
CA GLU A 105 -29.94 -0.36 7.75
C GLU A 105 -30.72 -1.10 6.66
N PHE A 106 -30.00 -1.96 5.94
CA PHE A 106 -30.47 -2.59 4.71
C PHE A 106 -30.60 -4.10 4.90
N ASP A 107 -31.82 -4.61 4.73
CA ASP A 107 -32.18 -6.01 4.91
C ASP A 107 -32.78 -6.56 3.61
N THR A 108 -32.05 -7.47 2.96
CA THR A 108 -32.40 -8.07 1.67
C THR A 108 -33.63 -8.99 1.72
N ALA A 109 -34.14 -9.34 2.91
CA ALA A 109 -35.37 -10.12 3.05
C ALA A 109 -36.65 -9.26 2.94
N LYS A 110 -36.56 -7.94 3.16
CA LYS A 110 -37.73 -7.03 3.19
C LYS A 110 -37.58 -5.76 2.34
N ASP A 111 -36.36 -5.28 2.11
CA ASP A 111 -36.09 -4.04 1.39
C ASP A 111 -35.88 -4.30 -0.10
N ALA A 112 -36.20 -3.32 -0.94
CA ALA A 112 -36.06 -3.45 -2.38
C ALA A 112 -34.58 -3.42 -2.79
N TRP A 113 -34.10 -4.47 -3.49
CA TRP A 113 -32.71 -4.56 -3.94
C TRP A 113 -32.54 -5.21 -5.31
N SER A 114 -31.32 -5.15 -5.84
CA SER A 114 -30.90 -5.81 -7.08
C SER A 114 -29.40 -6.17 -7.00
N VAL A 115 -28.89 -6.92 -7.96
CA VAL A 115 -27.50 -7.46 -7.98
C VAL A 115 -26.42 -6.40 -7.73
N ALA A 116 -26.65 -5.16 -8.13
CA ALA A 116 -25.73 -4.05 -7.94
C ALA A 116 -25.95 -3.25 -6.62
N ALA A 117 -26.75 -3.73 -5.67
CA ALA A 117 -26.96 -3.04 -4.38
C ALA A 117 -25.64 -2.90 -3.57
N GLY A 118 -25.55 -1.85 -2.75
CA GLY A 118 -24.36 -1.55 -1.93
C GLY A 118 -23.67 -0.22 -2.27
N ASN A 119 -22.50 0.00 -1.67
CA ASN A 119 -21.70 1.21 -1.79
C ASN A 119 -20.30 0.90 -2.32
N TYR A 120 -20.04 1.30 -3.57
CA TYR A 120 -18.78 1.11 -4.31
C TYR A 120 -18.82 1.96 -5.61
N SER A 121 -17.70 2.11 -6.33
CA SER A 121 -17.67 2.73 -7.69
C SER A 121 -18.30 4.14 -7.72
N SER A 122 -18.04 4.92 -6.67
CA SER A 122 -18.55 6.28 -6.41
C SER A 122 -20.03 6.51 -6.81
N ARG A 123 -20.86 5.47 -6.71
CA ARG A 123 -22.19 5.45 -7.33
C ARG A 123 -23.27 6.18 -6.55
N PHE A 124 -22.98 6.58 -5.31
CA PHE A 124 -23.99 7.11 -4.40
C PHE A 124 -24.71 8.35 -4.95
N ALA A 125 -23.98 9.41 -5.30
CA ALA A 125 -24.57 10.68 -5.70
C ALA A 125 -25.35 10.57 -7.02
N GLY A 126 -24.75 9.96 -8.05
CA GLY A 126 -25.38 9.85 -9.37
C GLY A 126 -26.45 8.76 -9.49
N ALA A 127 -26.37 7.66 -8.73
CA ALA A 127 -27.35 6.56 -8.80
C ALA A 127 -28.28 6.50 -7.58
N VAL A 128 -27.76 6.39 -6.36
CA VAL A 128 -28.59 6.15 -5.16
C VAL A 128 -29.43 7.39 -4.80
N ALA A 129 -28.80 8.56 -4.66
CA ALA A 129 -29.52 9.81 -4.43
C ALA A 129 -30.41 10.18 -5.62
N GLY A 130 -30.00 9.83 -6.84
CA GLY A 130 -30.83 9.92 -8.05
C GLY A 130 -32.12 9.07 -7.96
N THR A 131 -32.03 7.80 -7.54
CA THR A 131 -33.22 6.95 -7.34
C THR A 131 -34.10 7.44 -6.19
N VAL A 132 -33.51 7.98 -5.12
CA VAL A 132 -34.26 8.63 -4.04
C VAL A 132 -35.07 9.82 -4.57
N HIS A 133 -34.46 10.69 -5.39
CA HIS A 133 -35.15 11.79 -6.05
C HIS A 133 -36.32 11.30 -6.92
N LEU A 134 -36.10 10.24 -7.71
CA LEU A 134 -37.17 9.65 -8.56
C LEU A 134 -38.34 9.08 -7.74
N ALA A 135 -38.06 8.41 -6.62
CA ALA A 135 -39.10 7.91 -5.71
C ALA A 135 -39.85 9.06 -5.02
N ALA A 136 -39.14 10.08 -4.53
CA ALA A 136 -39.73 11.26 -3.91
C ALA A 136 -40.61 12.04 -4.89
N CYS A 137 -40.17 12.25 -6.14
CA CYS A 137 -40.96 12.94 -7.16
C CYS A 137 -42.27 12.19 -7.49
N ARG A 138 -42.24 10.85 -7.62
CA ARG A 138 -43.48 10.05 -7.80
C ARG A 138 -44.46 10.24 -6.64
N LEU A 139 -43.95 10.23 -5.41
CA LEU A 139 -44.78 10.40 -4.21
C LEU A 139 -45.30 11.84 -4.08
N ARG A 140 -44.50 12.84 -4.46
CA ARG A 140 -44.91 14.24 -4.57
C ARG A 140 -46.02 14.40 -5.59
N ASP A 141 -45.91 13.80 -6.77
CA ASP A 141 -46.91 13.92 -7.83
C ASP A 141 -48.25 13.28 -7.40
N LYS A 142 -48.19 12.17 -6.65
CA LYS A 142 -49.37 11.57 -5.97
C LYS A 142 -49.99 12.51 -4.93
N LEU A 143 -49.18 13.14 -4.08
CA LEU A 143 -49.65 14.16 -3.13
C LEU A 143 -50.19 15.42 -3.82
N ALA A 144 -49.65 15.80 -4.98
CA ALA A 144 -50.11 16.94 -5.77
C ALA A 144 -51.51 16.69 -6.33
N GLN A 145 -51.78 15.49 -6.85
CA GLN A 145 -53.12 15.08 -7.28
C GLN A 145 -54.13 15.09 -6.12
N LEU A 146 -53.72 14.64 -4.92
CA LEU A 146 -54.54 14.69 -3.70
C LEU A 146 -54.84 16.14 -3.28
N ALA A 147 -53.83 17.02 -3.27
CA ALA A 147 -53.99 18.43 -2.93
C ALA A 147 -54.88 19.17 -3.94
N ALA A 148 -54.67 18.94 -5.23
CA ALA A 148 -55.48 19.50 -6.32
C ALA A 148 -56.96 19.16 -6.16
N ALA A 149 -57.29 17.90 -5.84
CA ALA A 149 -58.65 17.47 -5.57
C ALA A 149 -59.28 18.14 -4.33
N GLN A 150 -58.50 18.37 -3.26
CA GLN A 150 -58.98 19.06 -2.05
C GLN A 150 -59.07 20.58 -2.21
N PHE A 151 -58.21 21.19 -3.03
CA PHE A 151 -58.16 22.65 -3.25
C PHE A 151 -59.05 23.10 -4.42
N GLY A 152 -59.48 22.19 -5.28
CA GLY A 152 -60.28 22.51 -6.47
C GLY A 152 -59.48 23.28 -7.52
N CYS A 153 -58.20 22.96 -7.70
CA CYS A 153 -57.30 23.59 -8.67
C CYS A 153 -56.56 22.55 -9.52
N PRO A 154 -56.00 22.94 -10.68
CA PRO A 154 -55.09 22.09 -11.46
C PRO A 154 -53.87 21.58 -10.67
N VAL A 155 -53.36 20.40 -11.04
CA VAL A 155 -52.24 19.73 -10.36
C VAL A 155 -50.91 20.49 -10.53
N ASP A 156 -50.70 21.10 -11.69
CA ASP A 156 -49.54 21.95 -12.01
C ASP A 156 -49.51 23.27 -11.25
N GLN A 157 -50.60 23.63 -10.55
CA GLN A 157 -50.66 24.77 -9.65
C GLN A 157 -50.29 24.42 -8.20
N ILE A 158 -50.08 23.12 -7.88
CA ILE A 158 -49.68 22.70 -6.53
C ILE A 158 -48.17 22.87 -6.31
N ARG A 159 -47.82 23.47 -5.19
CA ARG A 159 -46.45 23.73 -4.75
C ARG A 159 -46.19 23.14 -3.37
N PHE A 160 -44.93 22.76 -3.14
CA PHE A 160 -44.44 22.18 -1.91
C PHE A 160 -43.34 23.11 -1.37
N GLU A 161 -43.67 23.95 -0.40
CA GLU A 161 -42.80 25.03 0.07
C GLU A 161 -43.00 25.28 1.57
N ASN A 162 -41.90 25.51 2.30
CA ASN A 162 -41.90 25.94 3.71
C ASN A 162 -42.78 25.07 4.64
N GLY A 163 -42.66 23.75 4.54
CA GLY A 163 -43.40 22.79 5.38
C GLY A 163 -44.88 22.60 5.00
N ALA A 164 -45.31 23.14 3.86
CA ALA A 164 -46.71 23.17 3.46
C ALA A 164 -46.91 22.83 1.98
N VAL A 165 -48.14 22.39 1.67
CA VAL A 165 -48.64 22.25 0.30
C VAL A 165 -49.63 23.37 0.06
N LEU A 166 -49.45 24.09 -1.05
CA LEU A 166 -50.21 25.29 -1.40
C LEU A 166 -50.52 25.37 -2.89
N ASP A 167 -51.55 26.12 -3.25
CA ASP A 167 -51.88 26.44 -4.64
C ASP A 167 -51.09 27.63 -5.17
N ALA A 168 -51.21 27.93 -6.47
CA ALA A 168 -50.39 28.94 -7.12
C ALA A 168 -50.63 30.39 -6.63
N SER A 169 -51.77 30.68 -5.99
CA SER A 169 -52.01 31.98 -5.32
C SER A 169 -51.53 32.00 -3.86
N GLY A 170 -51.34 30.84 -3.24
CA GLY A 170 -51.01 30.70 -1.82
C GLY A 170 -52.21 30.88 -0.88
N GLU A 171 -53.41 31.10 -1.42
CA GLU A 171 -54.66 31.27 -0.65
C GLU A 171 -55.14 29.94 -0.06
N ARG A 172 -54.95 28.84 -0.78
CA ARG A 172 -55.25 27.48 -0.29
C ARG A 172 -53.95 26.83 0.14
N LYS A 173 -53.80 26.62 1.45
CA LYS A 173 -52.59 26.10 2.09
C LYS A 173 -52.93 25.08 3.16
N MET A 174 -52.19 23.97 3.19
CA MET A 174 -52.26 22.95 4.24
C MET A 174 -50.85 22.56 4.70
N PRO A 175 -50.60 22.33 6.01
CA PRO A 175 -49.34 21.73 6.45
C PRO A 175 -49.10 20.39 5.77
N PHE A 176 -47.88 20.12 5.33
CA PHE A 176 -47.52 18.89 4.60
C PHE A 176 -47.95 17.63 5.37
N THR A 177 -47.64 17.59 6.66
CA THR A 177 -47.97 16.44 7.54
C THR A 177 -49.46 16.16 7.59
N ARG A 178 -50.31 17.20 7.59
CA ARG A 178 -51.77 17.05 7.58
C ARG A 178 -52.28 16.50 6.25
N LEU A 179 -51.81 17.03 5.12
CA LEU A 179 -52.20 16.53 3.81
C LEU A 179 -51.81 15.06 3.65
N ALA A 180 -50.59 14.70 4.05
CA ALA A 180 -50.07 13.35 3.90
C ALA A 180 -50.65 12.35 4.91
N ALA A 181 -50.95 12.75 6.15
CA ALA A 181 -51.59 11.87 7.14
C ALA A 181 -53.06 11.56 6.77
N ASN A 182 -53.80 12.52 6.20
CA ASN A 182 -55.24 12.41 5.94
C ASN A 182 -55.67 11.12 5.20
N PRO A 183 -55.04 10.68 4.08
CA PRO A 183 -55.39 9.44 3.38
C PRO A 183 -55.26 8.15 4.19
N HIS A 184 -54.43 8.12 5.25
CA HIS A 184 -54.31 6.95 6.12
C HIS A 184 -55.56 6.76 7.01
N TRP A 185 -56.25 7.86 7.34
CA TRP A 185 -57.43 7.88 8.21
C TRP A 185 -58.75 7.96 7.43
N ALA A 186 -58.76 8.65 6.30
CA ALA A 186 -59.92 8.83 5.45
C ALA A 186 -59.58 8.51 3.97
N PRO A 187 -59.55 7.21 3.59
CA PRO A 187 -59.28 6.79 2.21
C PRO A 187 -60.24 7.39 1.17
N ALA A 188 -61.45 7.79 1.58
CA ALA A 188 -62.41 8.49 0.72
C ALA A 188 -61.97 9.91 0.27
N LEU A 189 -60.84 10.43 0.80
CA LEU A 189 -60.21 11.67 0.31
C LEU A 189 -59.31 11.43 -0.91
N LEU A 190 -59.00 10.17 -1.26
CA LEU A 190 -58.25 9.82 -2.46
C LEU A 190 -59.12 10.06 -3.72
N PRO A 191 -58.56 10.60 -4.81
CA PRO A 191 -59.21 10.57 -6.12
C PRO A 191 -59.61 9.15 -6.54
N ALA A 192 -60.70 9.00 -7.29
CA ALA A 192 -61.32 7.70 -7.57
C ALA A 192 -60.37 6.64 -8.18
N ASP A 193 -59.43 7.07 -9.03
CA ASP A 193 -58.46 6.19 -9.70
C ASP A 193 -57.10 6.09 -8.96
N MET A 194 -56.97 6.69 -7.76
CA MET A 194 -55.73 6.70 -6.99
C MET A 194 -55.65 5.53 -6.00
N ALA A 195 -54.70 4.62 -6.22
CA ALA A 195 -54.41 3.54 -5.28
C ALA A 195 -54.01 4.07 -3.88
N PRO A 196 -54.47 3.46 -2.78
CA PRO A 196 -54.14 3.89 -1.42
C PRO A 196 -52.66 3.66 -1.07
N GLY A 197 -52.24 4.24 0.07
CA GLY A 197 -50.89 4.13 0.61
C GLY A 197 -49.89 5.15 0.06
N LEU A 198 -49.07 5.72 0.94
CA LEU A 198 -48.04 6.71 0.59
C LEU A 198 -46.64 6.06 0.68
N ARG A 199 -46.34 5.17 -0.26
CA ARG A 199 -45.06 4.48 -0.37
C ARG A 199 -44.72 4.26 -1.84
N GLU A 200 -43.60 4.83 -2.28
CA GLU A 200 -43.07 4.66 -3.64
C GLU A 200 -41.70 3.98 -3.58
N THR A 201 -41.53 2.91 -4.36
CA THR A 201 -40.24 2.25 -4.58
C THR A 201 -39.82 2.47 -6.03
N ALA A 202 -38.72 3.19 -6.24
CA ALA A 202 -38.13 3.34 -7.55
C ALA A 202 -36.98 2.36 -7.76
N PHE A 203 -36.86 1.85 -8.98
CA PHE A 203 -35.67 1.16 -9.49
C PHE A 203 -35.15 1.96 -10.69
N TRP A 204 -33.83 2.14 -10.77
CA TRP A 204 -33.19 2.89 -11.85
C TRP A 204 -31.86 2.27 -12.25
N THR A 205 -31.56 2.34 -13.54
CA THR A 205 -30.23 2.09 -14.13
C THR A 205 -30.07 3.05 -15.31
N ALA A 206 -28.85 3.53 -15.57
CA ALA A 206 -28.60 4.35 -16.76
C ALA A 206 -28.79 3.51 -18.04
N PRO A 207 -29.56 3.99 -19.05
CA PRO A 207 -29.77 3.27 -20.31
C PRO A 207 -28.49 3.01 -21.13
N THR A 208 -27.43 3.76 -20.87
CA THR A 208 -26.12 3.66 -21.52
C THR A 208 -25.27 2.48 -21.04
N LEU A 209 -25.73 1.73 -20.03
CA LEU A 209 -25.05 0.57 -19.47
C LEU A 209 -25.52 -0.72 -20.18
N ALA A 210 -25.11 -0.88 -21.44
CA ALA A 210 -25.39 -2.06 -22.25
C ALA A 210 -24.42 -3.24 -21.95
N ALA A 211 -24.74 -4.44 -22.44
CA ALA A 211 -23.83 -5.58 -22.35
C ALA A 211 -22.62 -5.40 -23.29
N PRO A 212 -21.49 -6.10 -23.09
CA PRO A 212 -20.40 -6.08 -24.05
C PRO A 212 -20.85 -6.54 -25.44
N ASP A 213 -20.37 -5.86 -26.47
CA ASP A 213 -20.69 -6.19 -27.86
C ASP A 213 -19.90 -7.45 -28.34
N PRO A 214 -20.13 -7.91 -29.59
CA PRO A 214 -19.40 -9.05 -30.15
C PRO A 214 -17.91 -8.80 -30.42
N GLN A 215 -17.41 -7.57 -30.19
CA GLN A 215 -16.00 -7.18 -30.27
C GLN A 215 -15.38 -6.92 -28.89
N ASP A 216 -16.01 -7.43 -27.82
CA ASP A 216 -15.62 -7.27 -26.41
C ASP A 216 -15.63 -5.82 -25.89
N ARG A 217 -16.25 -4.88 -26.63
CA ARG A 217 -16.34 -3.47 -26.22
C ARG A 217 -17.53 -3.24 -25.30
N VAL A 218 -17.32 -2.47 -24.24
CA VAL A 218 -18.35 -2.14 -23.26
C VAL A 218 -18.14 -0.73 -22.70
N ASN A 219 -19.21 0.04 -22.54
CA ASN A 219 -19.16 1.26 -21.74
C ASN A 219 -19.10 0.86 -20.26
N THR A 220 -17.95 1.05 -19.60
CA THR A 220 -17.69 0.48 -18.27
C THR A 220 -18.39 1.22 -17.13
N SER A 221 -18.88 2.45 -17.35
CA SER A 221 -19.48 3.32 -16.31
C SER A 221 -20.52 4.28 -16.87
N ALA A 222 -21.46 4.75 -16.04
CA ALA A 222 -22.55 5.63 -16.49
C ALA A 222 -22.12 7.10 -16.59
N ALA A 223 -21.19 7.52 -15.73
CA ALA A 223 -20.69 8.88 -15.67
C ALA A 223 -19.19 8.90 -15.39
N TYR A 224 -18.52 9.90 -15.95
CA TYR A 224 -17.07 10.08 -15.88
C TYR A 224 -16.78 11.49 -15.35
N GLY A 225 -16.19 11.55 -14.16
CA GLY A 225 -15.58 12.76 -13.63
C GLY A 225 -14.16 12.95 -14.15
N PHE A 226 -13.58 14.11 -13.89
CA PHE A 226 -12.17 14.40 -14.21
C PHE A 226 -11.48 14.94 -12.97
N VAL A 227 -10.25 14.49 -12.72
CA VAL A 227 -9.41 15.03 -11.64
C VAL A 227 -8.08 15.50 -12.21
N PHE A 228 -7.70 16.73 -11.88
CA PHE A 228 -6.45 17.36 -12.29
C PHE A 228 -5.67 17.82 -11.06
N ASP A 229 -4.51 17.20 -10.85
CA ASP A 229 -3.69 17.40 -9.66
C ASP A 229 -2.35 18.04 -9.99
N ILE A 230 -1.85 18.87 -9.07
CA ILE A 230 -0.52 19.47 -9.10
C ILE A 230 0.14 19.31 -7.73
N CYS A 231 1.28 18.64 -7.69
CA CYS A 231 2.06 18.37 -6.48
C CYS A 231 3.40 19.11 -6.55
N GLY A 232 3.68 19.97 -5.56
CA GLY A 232 5.02 20.46 -5.26
C GLY A 232 5.66 19.59 -4.18
N LEU A 233 6.75 18.90 -4.51
CA LEU A 233 7.39 17.91 -3.64
C LEU A 233 8.80 18.37 -3.27
N GLU A 234 9.07 18.53 -1.97
CA GLU A 234 10.42 18.72 -1.42
C GLU A 234 11.03 17.38 -1.04
N ILE A 235 12.32 17.20 -1.32
CA ILE A 235 13.09 16.01 -0.91
C ILE A 235 14.39 16.48 -0.28
N ASP A 236 14.71 15.90 0.87
CA ASP A 236 15.98 16.09 1.55
C ASP A 236 17.00 15.03 1.10
N PRO A 237 18.03 15.39 0.31
CA PRO A 237 18.99 14.42 -0.22
C PRO A 237 19.88 13.78 0.85
N ASP A 238 19.95 14.36 2.05
CA ASP A 238 20.74 13.83 3.17
C ASP A 238 19.96 12.83 4.03
N THR A 239 18.64 12.73 3.89
CA THR A 239 17.81 11.82 4.72
C THR A 239 16.84 10.96 3.93
N GLY A 240 16.63 11.25 2.64
CA GLY A 240 15.58 10.65 1.84
C GLY A 240 14.16 11.10 2.26
N ARG A 241 14.03 12.07 3.17
CA ARG A 241 12.74 12.54 3.65
C ARG A 241 12.02 13.31 2.55
N VAL A 242 10.81 12.85 2.22
CA VAL A 242 9.90 13.49 1.27
C VAL A 242 8.88 14.33 2.02
N ARG A 243 8.54 15.52 1.51
CA ARG A 243 7.49 16.39 2.03
C ARG A 243 6.67 16.96 0.88
N VAL A 244 5.34 16.81 0.94
CA VAL A 244 4.45 17.59 0.06
C VAL A 244 4.44 19.04 0.53
N ASP A 245 4.95 19.94 -0.31
CA ASP A 245 5.00 21.38 -0.04
C ASP A 245 3.69 22.07 -0.42
N ARG A 246 3.07 21.63 -1.51
CA ARG A 246 1.76 22.10 -1.93
C ARG A 246 1.05 21.02 -2.72
N TYR A 247 -0.23 20.82 -2.42
CA TYR A 247 -1.13 20.04 -3.26
C TYR A 247 -2.26 20.93 -3.77
N ILE A 248 -2.61 20.77 -5.03
CA ILE A 248 -3.77 21.42 -5.67
C ILE A 248 -4.51 20.31 -6.41
N THR A 249 -5.81 20.20 -6.19
CA THR A 249 -6.65 19.20 -6.83
C THR A 249 -7.92 19.84 -7.37
N ALA A 250 -8.23 19.57 -8.63
CA ALA A 250 -9.43 20.08 -9.30
C ALA A 250 -10.31 18.93 -9.75
N HIS A 251 -11.58 18.92 -9.35
CA HIS A 251 -12.53 17.83 -9.61
C HIS A 251 -13.74 18.32 -10.42
N ASP A 252 -14.10 17.62 -11.49
CA ASP A 252 -15.42 17.70 -12.12
C ASP A 252 -16.31 16.52 -11.69
N ALA A 253 -17.11 16.75 -10.65
CA ALA A 253 -18.06 15.78 -10.10
C ALA A 253 -19.51 15.99 -10.59
N GLY A 254 -19.72 16.78 -11.65
CA GLY A 254 -21.05 17.20 -12.07
C GLY A 254 -21.75 18.06 -10.99
N THR A 255 -23.04 17.85 -10.77
CA THR A 255 -23.80 18.56 -9.72
C THR A 255 -23.32 18.16 -8.32
N LEU A 256 -22.82 19.13 -7.54
CA LEU A 256 -22.45 18.89 -6.13
C LEU A 256 -23.69 18.90 -5.22
N LEU A 257 -24.10 17.72 -4.73
CA LEU A 257 -25.26 17.58 -3.84
C LEU A 257 -25.02 18.17 -2.44
N ASN A 258 -23.78 18.13 -1.94
CA ASN A 258 -23.38 18.75 -0.69
C ASN A 258 -21.89 19.13 -0.74
N PRO A 259 -21.55 20.43 -0.93
CA PRO A 259 -20.16 20.87 -1.08
C PRO A 259 -19.26 20.51 0.11
N ALA A 260 -19.76 20.55 1.34
CA ALA A 260 -18.96 20.25 2.53
C ALA A 260 -18.60 18.76 2.65
N LEU A 261 -19.52 17.87 2.27
CA LEU A 261 -19.24 16.42 2.19
C LEU A 261 -18.31 16.08 1.02
N ALA A 262 -18.45 16.75 -0.12
CA ALA A 262 -17.51 16.67 -1.24
C ALA A 262 -16.09 17.05 -0.80
N ASP A 263 -15.94 18.20 -0.14
CA ASP A 263 -14.68 18.69 0.45
C ASP A 263 -14.07 17.71 1.47
N GLY A 264 -14.91 17.01 2.24
CA GLY A 264 -14.47 15.98 3.19
C GLY A 264 -14.00 14.69 2.51
N GLN A 265 -14.70 14.23 1.46
CA GLN A 265 -14.31 13.06 0.67
C GLN A 265 -12.96 13.28 -0.04
N ILE A 266 -12.78 14.44 -0.69
CA ILE A 266 -11.53 14.82 -1.37
C ILE A 266 -10.35 14.81 -0.40
N ARG A 267 -10.51 15.39 0.81
CA ARG A 267 -9.46 15.36 1.85
C ARG A 267 -9.14 13.95 2.32
N GLY A 268 -10.15 13.09 2.53
CA GLY A 268 -9.96 11.70 2.91
C GLY A 268 -9.23 10.88 1.85
N ALA A 269 -9.65 10.99 0.59
CA ALA A 269 -9.03 10.31 -0.54
C ALA A 269 -7.61 10.85 -0.84
N PHE A 270 -7.36 12.15 -0.63
CA PHE A 270 -6.01 12.71 -0.72
C PHE A 270 -5.09 12.16 0.39
N ALA A 271 -5.58 12.09 1.63
CA ALA A 271 -4.81 11.53 2.75
C ALA A 271 -4.44 10.06 2.50
N GLN A 272 -5.41 9.23 2.09
CA GLN A 272 -5.18 7.82 1.74
C GLN A 272 -4.23 7.68 0.53
N GLY A 273 -4.43 8.46 -0.53
CA GLY A 273 -3.55 8.49 -1.69
C GLY A 273 -2.11 8.92 -1.36
N LEU A 274 -1.93 9.78 -0.35
CA LEU A 274 -0.62 10.14 0.18
C LEU A 274 0.02 9.01 0.99
N GLY A 275 -0.77 8.28 1.79
CA GLY A 275 -0.35 7.06 2.48
C GLY A 275 0.21 6.04 1.50
N ALA A 276 -0.56 5.67 0.48
CA ALA A 276 -0.12 4.78 -0.61
C ALA A 276 1.10 5.30 -1.38
N ALA A 277 1.27 6.62 -1.50
CA ALA A 277 2.39 7.22 -2.22
C ALA A 277 3.70 7.27 -1.42
N LEU A 278 3.65 7.37 -0.08
CA LEU A 278 4.83 7.69 0.75
C LEU A 278 5.13 6.67 1.87
N MET A 279 4.14 5.92 2.35
CA MET A 279 4.20 5.25 3.66
C MET A 279 3.72 3.79 3.66
N GLU A 280 2.60 3.51 3.01
CA GLU A 280 1.87 2.24 3.13
C GLU A 280 2.45 1.16 2.20
N GLU A 281 2.92 0.04 2.76
CA GLU A 281 3.42 -1.10 1.97
C GLU A 281 2.98 -2.43 2.60
N PHE A 282 2.35 -3.31 1.82
CA PHE A 282 2.14 -4.70 2.22
C PHE A 282 3.43 -5.48 2.02
N ARG A 283 4.13 -5.75 3.13
CA ARG A 283 5.45 -6.38 3.12
C ARG A 283 5.35 -7.87 3.45
N TYR A 284 6.08 -8.69 2.70
CA TYR A 284 6.17 -10.13 2.90
C TYR A 284 7.63 -10.57 2.96
N ALA A 285 7.93 -11.56 3.80
CA ALA A 285 9.21 -12.25 3.80
C ALA A 285 9.28 -13.28 2.66
N SER A 286 10.47 -13.82 2.40
CA SER A 286 10.73 -14.78 1.30
C SER A 286 10.04 -16.14 1.48
N ASP A 287 9.50 -16.43 2.67
CA ASP A 287 8.69 -17.60 3.00
C ASP A 287 7.18 -17.35 2.84
N GLY A 288 6.77 -16.12 2.50
CA GLY A 288 5.37 -15.69 2.43
C GLY A 288 4.80 -15.15 3.73
N SER A 289 5.57 -15.06 4.82
CA SER A 289 5.11 -14.48 6.08
C SER A 289 4.82 -12.98 5.93
N PHE A 290 3.66 -12.51 6.39
CA PHE A 290 3.25 -11.11 6.32
C PHE A 290 3.93 -10.28 7.42
N LEU A 291 4.57 -9.17 7.03
CA LEU A 291 5.45 -8.34 7.88
C LEU A 291 4.88 -6.96 8.23
N SER A 292 3.68 -6.64 7.77
CA SER A 292 2.99 -5.37 8.05
C SER A 292 1.60 -5.66 8.62
N GLY A 293 1.55 -6.53 9.63
CA GLY A 293 0.32 -7.04 10.25
C GLY A 293 -0.26 -6.13 11.32
N THR A 294 0.48 -5.11 11.76
CA THR A 294 0.07 -4.15 12.79
C THR A 294 0.24 -2.71 12.32
N LEU A 295 -0.48 -1.77 12.94
CA LEU A 295 -0.35 -0.33 12.67
C LEU A 295 1.01 0.27 13.10
N ALA A 296 1.86 -0.50 13.78
CA ALA A 296 3.24 -0.12 14.06
C ALA A 296 4.18 -0.42 12.86
N GLU A 297 3.76 -1.32 11.97
CA GLU A 297 4.54 -1.80 10.81
C GLU A 297 3.94 -1.30 9.48
N TYR A 298 2.61 -1.17 9.42
CA TYR A 298 1.86 -0.56 8.32
C TYR A 298 1.56 0.90 8.67
N LEU A 299 2.41 1.80 8.17
CA LEU A 299 2.39 3.22 8.53
C LEU A 299 1.28 3.96 7.78
N MET A 300 0.13 4.10 8.44
CA MET A 300 -0.93 5.01 7.96
C MET A 300 -0.51 6.48 8.14
N PRO A 301 -0.91 7.38 7.22
CA PRO A 301 -0.60 8.80 7.30
C PRO A 301 -1.32 9.48 8.47
N THR A 302 -0.63 10.40 9.15
CA THR A 302 -1.20 11.20 10.25
C THR A 302 -1.36 12.67 9.86
N ALA A 303 -1.94 13.47 10.75
CA ALA A 303 -2.03 14.92 10.57
C ALA A 303 -0.66 15.65 10.46
N CYS A 304 0.45 14.98 10.79
CA CYS A 304 1.80 15.52 10.63
C CYS A 304 2.31 15.40 9.18
N GLU A 305 1.84 14.40 8.43
CA GLU A 305 2.28 14.14 7.05
C GLU A 305 1.33 14.72 5.99
N VAL A 306 0.04 14.84 6.32
CA VAL A 306 -1.02 15.27 5.37
C VAL A 306 -1.22 16.79 5.41
N PRO A 307 -0.81 17.56 4.39
CA PRO A 307 -1.16 18.98 4.27
C PRO A 307 -2.63 19.15 3.84
N ASP A 308 -3.24 20.31 4.11
CA ASP A 308 -4.54 20.65 3.51
C ASP A 308 -4.37 20.96 2.01
N PRO A 309 -5.04 20.24 1.09
CA PRO A 309 -4.96 20.50 -0.35
C PRO A 309 -5.76 21.76 -0.72
N ILE A 310 -5.34 22.49 -1.76
CA ILE A 310 -6.26 23.43 -2.42
C ILE A 310 -7.25 22.61 -3.24
N ILE A 311 -8.52 22.65 -2.88
CA ILE A 311 -9.62 22.03 -3.63
C ILE A 311 -10.22 23.04 -4.60
N VAL A 312 -10.42 22.62 -5.85
CA VAL A 312 -11.09 23.39 -6.90
C VAL A 312 -12.24 22.56 -7.48
N HIS A 313 -13.45 23.09 -7.40
CA HIS A 313 -14.64 22.43 -7.93
C HIS A 313 -14.97 22.92 -9.33
N LEU A 314 -15.18 21.97 -10.25
CA LEU A 314 -15.79 22.15 -11.56
C LEU A 314 -17.12 21.37 -11.57
N GLN A 315 -18.12 21.86 -12.29
CA GLN A 315 -19.43 21.22 -12.34
C GLN A 315 -19.92 21.14 -13.78
N THR A 316 -19.79 19.97 -14.41
CA THR A 316 -20.41 19.65 -15.70
C THR A 316 -21.51 18.60 -15.47
N PRO A 317 -22.78 18.99 -15.27
CA PRO A 317 -23.85 18.05 -14.94
C PRO A 317 -23.96 16.89 -15.94
N SER A 318 -24.03 15.67 -15.43
CA SER A 318 -24.14 14.46 -16.26
C SER A 318 -25.55 14.29 -16.84
N PRO A 319 -25.73 14.18 -18.17
CA PRO A 319 -27.03 13.91 -18.78
C PRO A 319 -27.51 12.47 -18.54
N TYR A 320 -26.70 11.62 -17.89
CA TYR A 320 -26.97 10.18 -17.68
C TYR A 320 -27.32 9.83 -16.23
N THR A 321 -27.49 10.81 -15.35
CA THR A 321 -27.82 10.60 -13.91
C THR A 321 -28.97 11.54 -13.49
N PRO A 322 -29.92 11.12 -12.64
CA PRO A 322 -31.15 11.89 -12.40
C PRO A 322 -30.94 13.29 -11.80
N LEU A 323 -29.83 13.51 -11.08
CA LEU A 323 -29.48 14.79 -10.45
C LEU A 323 -28.32 15.52 -11.14
N GLY A 324 -27.79 15.00 -12.24
CA GLY A 324 -26.56 15.50 -12.89
C GLY A 324 -25.25 15.25 -12.10
N ALA A 325 -25.32 14.63 -10.93
CA ALA A 325 -24.16 14.30 -10.10
C ALA A 325 -23.36 13.11 -10.63
N LYS A 326 -22.03 13.14 -10.46
CA LYS A 326 -21.09 12.06 -10.80
C LYS A 326 -20.46 11.49 -9.51
N GLY A 327 -19.50 10.59 -9.67
CA GLY A 327 -18.60 10.18 -8.59
C GLY A 327 -17.58 11.26 -8.19
N LEU A 328 -17.01 11.09 -6.99
CA LEU A 328 -16.00 11.97 -6.38
C LEU A 328 -15.18 11.28 -5.27
N GLY A 329 -15.60 10.11 -4.78
CA GLY A 329 -15.06 9.52 -3.55
C GLY A 329 -13.72 8.80 -3.72
N GLU A 330 -13.33 8.48 -4.97
CA GLU A 330 -12.18 7.64 -5.27
C GLU A 330 -11.07 8.40 -6.04
N GLY A 331 -11.38 9.58 -6.57
CA GLY A 331 -10.51 10.42 -7.42
C GLY A 331 -9.05 10.56 -6.94
N ASN A 332 -8.84 11.09 -5.73
CA ASN A 332 -7.47 11.35 -5.23
C ASN A 332 -6.71 10.07 -4.85
N ASN A 333 -7.39 8.96 -4.56
CA ASN A 333 -6.73 7.66 -4.36
C ASN A 333 -6.08 7.15 -5.66
N MET A 334 -6.62 7.53 -6.82
CA MET A 334 -6.04 7.22 -8.13
C MET A 334 -4.98 8.23 -8.57
N SER A 335 -5.20 9.52 -8.34
CA SER A 335 -4.35 10.60 -8.88
C SER A 335 -3.18 11.00 -7.98
N THR A 336 -3.32 10.94 -6.66
CA THR A 336 -2.24 11.35 -5.72
C THR A 336 -0.97 10.53 -5.87
N PRO A 337 -1.01 9.18 -5.94
CA PRO A 337 0.20 8.39 -6.16
C PRO A 337 0.92 8.78 -7.45
N VAL A 338 0.19 8.94 -8.55
CA VAL A 338 0.75 9.34 -9.86
C VAL A 338 1.34 10.75 -9.82
N CYS A 339 0.66 11.70 -9.17
CA CYS A 339 1.12 13.08 -9.08
C CYS A 339 2.40 13.20 -8.23
N VAL A 340 2.48 12.45 -7.12
CA VAL A 340 3.69 12.35 -6.29
C VAL A 340 4.84 11.66 -7.04
N ALA A 341 4.59 10.57 -7.76
CA ALA A 341 5.58 9.90 -8.59
C ALA A 341 6.16 10.85 -9.68
N ASN A 342 5.29 11.59 -10.37
CA ASN A 342 5.70 12.57 -11.37
C ASN A 342 6.50 13.74 -10.75
N ALA A 343 6.18 14.15 -9.52
CA ALA A 343 6.95 15.17 -8.80
C ALA A 343 8.33 14.65 -8.40
N MET A 344 8.44 13.40 -7.93
CA MET A 344 9.71 12.73 -7.65
C MET A 344 10.58 12.63 -8.91
N ALA A 345 10.01 12.24 -10.05
CA ALA A 345 10.71 12.22 -11.33
C ALA A 345 11.25 13.61 -11.73
N ASP A 346 10.44 14.67 -11.66
CA ASP A 346 10.91 16.05 -11.95
C ASP A 346 12.02 16.52 -10.99
N ALA A 347 11.96 16.10 -9.72
CA ALA A 347 12.97 16.41 -8.72
C ALA A 347 14.32 15.72 -8.99
N LEU A 348 14.30 14.50 -9.55
CA LEU A 348 15.49 13.71 -9.87
C LEU A 348 16.20 14.15 -11.16
N ARG A 349 15.49 14.74 -12.13
CA ARG A 349 16.03 15.15 -13.44
C ARG A 349 17.40 15.85 -13.43
N PRO A 350 17.73 16.75 -12.49
CA PRO A 350 19.06 17.39 -12.44
C PRO A 350 20.21 16.44 -12.08
N LEU A 351 19.91 15.27 -11.49
CA LEU A 351 20.88 14.25 -11.07
C LEU A 351 20.93 13.09 -12.07
N ARG A 352 19.76 12.63 -12.52
CA ARG A 352 19.59 11.48 -13.43
C ARG A 352 18.17 11.44 -13.98
N ASP A 353 18.01 10.83 -15.16
CA ASP A 353 16.68 10.48 -15.67
C ASP A 353 16.23 9.13 -15.09
N VAL A 354 15.00 9.06 -14.59
CA VAL A 354 14.39 7.84 -14.03
C VAL A 354 12.94 7.78 -14.51
N ALA A 355 12.68 6.85 -15.43
CA ALA A 355 11.38 6.69 -16.06
C ALA A 355 10.33 5.98 -15.19
N ASP A 356 10.77 5.11 -14.26
CA ASP A 356 9.90 4.32 -13.39
C ASP A 356 10.15 4.65 -11.91
N ILE A 357 9.17 5.29 -11.28
CA ILE A 357 9.19 5.67 -9.86
C ILE A 357 8.29 4.71 -9.08
N ARG A 358 8.91 3.72 -8.44
CA ARG A 358 8.20 2.74 -7.61
C ARG A 358 7.80 3.33 -6.27
N LEU A 359 6.49 3.33 -6.01
CA LEU A 359 5.88 3.73 -4.73
C LEU A 359 5.78 2.55 -3.74
N PRO A 360 5.63 2.80 -2.43
CA PRO A 360 5.77 4.10 -1.76
C PRO A 360 7.20 4.66 -1.76
N LEU A 361 7.34 5.99 -1.68
CA LEU A 361 8.61 6.72 -1.56
C LEU A 361 9.13 6.72 -0.12
N THR A 362 9.40 5.54 0.43
CA THR A 362 10.05 5.41 1.74
C THR A 362 11.46 6.01 1.71
N PRO A 363 11.99 6.54 2.82
CA PRO A 363 13.31 7.19 2.83
C PRO A 363 14.46 6.32 2.28
N SER A 364 14.42 4.99 2.52
CA SER A 364 15.40 4.07 1.95
C SER A 364 15.30 4.00 0.42
N ARG A 365 14.10 3.86 -0.14
CA ARG A 365 13.87 3.81 -1.59
C ARG A 365 14.20 5.15 -2.26
N VAL A 366 13.97 6.26 -1.57
CA VAL A 366 14.37 7.60 -2.03
C VAL A 366 15.89 7.74 -2.09
N LEU A 367 16.62 7.28 -1.06
CA LEU A 367 18.10 7.29 -1.06
C LEU A 367 18.68 6.36 -2.15
N GLU A 368 18.08 5.19 -2.36
CA GLU A 368 18.42 4.28 -3.47
C GLU A 368 18.22 4.95 -4.85
N LEU A 369 17.11 5.65 -5.05
CA LEU A 369 16.83 6.39 -6.29
C LEU A 369 17.84 7.52 -6.52
N LEU A 370 18.21 8.25 -5.46
CA LEU A 370 19.22 9.32 -5.51
C LEU A 370 20.62 8.83 -5.86
N ALA A 371 20.94 7.56 -5.55
CA ALA A 371 22.21 6.89 -5.91
C ALA A 371 23.48 7.71 -5.64
N LEU A 372 23.50 8.43 -4.51
CA LEU A 372 24.63 9.27 -4.11
C LEU A 372 25.84 8.41 -3.76
N ALA A 373 27.03 8.80 -4.23
CA ALA A 373 28.26 8.06 -3.96
C ALA A 373 28.55 7.91 -2.45
N GLU A 374 28.78 6.67 -2.02
CA GLU A 374 29.34 6.38 -0.71
C GLU A 374 30.84 6.75 -0.66
N PRO A 375 31.36 7.21 0.49
CA PRO A 375 32.79 7.47 0.63
C PRO A 375 33.56 6.16 0.73
N PRO A 376 34.86 6.14 0.38
CA PRO A 376 35.76 5.15 0.96
C PRO A 376 35.73 5.25 2.49
N ALA A 377 35.80 4.11 3.18
CA ALA A 377 35.88 4.08 4.64
C ALA A 377 37.11 4.89 5.13
N ARG A 378 36.94 5.67 6.20
CA ARG A 378 38.06 6.46 6.78
C ARG A 378 39.18 5.52 7.24
N PRO A 379 40.43 5.68 6.75
CA PRO A 379 41.57 4.99 7.34
C PRO A 379 41.83 5.58 8.74
N GLY A 380 41.69 4.80 9.82
CA GLY A 380 42.09 5.28 11.15
C GLY A 380 41.50 4.60 12.40
N THR A 381 40.42 3.83 12.33
CA THR A 381 39.78 3.26 13.54
C THR A 381 40.37 1.92 14.02
N ALA A 382 41.51 1.49 13.49
CA ALA A 382 42.15 0.22 13.87
C ALA A 382 42.96 0.28 15.19
N ALA A 383 43.37 1.47 15.65
CA ALA A 383 44.33 1.61 16.75
C ALA A 383 43.70 1.66 18.16
N ALA A 384 42.40 1.93 18.29
CA ALA A 384 41.77 2.23 19.59
C ALA A 384 41.25 0.99 20.35
N SER A 385 41.08 -0.17 19.71
CA SER A 385 40.53 -1.37 20.38
C SER A 385 41.57 -2.28 21.03
N ALA A 386 42.86 -2.08 20.79
CA ALA A 386 43.93 -2.97 21.24
C ALA A 386 44.31 -2.82 22.73
N ALA A 387 43.72 -1.87 23.46
CA ALA A 387 44.09 -1.54 24.84
C ALA A 387 43.08 -2.00 25.91
N ALA A 388 42.01 -2.71 25.53
CA ALA A 388 40.97 -3.18 26.45
C ALA A 388 41.07 -4.68 26.83
N ASP A 389 42.01 -5.42 26.24
CA ASP A 389 42.17 -6.87 26.45
C ASP A 389 43.06 -7.18 27.66
N SER A 390 42.50 -7.11 28.88
CA SER A 390 43.03 -7.84 30.06
C SER A 390 42.10 -7.79 31.29
N ALA A 391 40.86 -8.27 31.14
CA ALA A 391 40.03 -8.61 32.31
C ALA A 391 39.06 -9.77 32.01
N ASP A 392 39.16 -10.87 32.76
CA ASP A 392 38.15 -11.91 32.83
C ASP A 392 36.88 -11.37 33.52
N ILE A 393 36.06 -10.66 32.75
CA ILE A 393 34.72 -10.23 33.16
C ILE A 393 33.73 -10.83 32.18
N ALA A 394 32.91 -11.77 32.66
CA ALA A 394 31.80 -12.31 31.88
C ALA A 394 30.83 -11.18 31.50
N PRO A 395 30.64 -10.84 30.21
CA PRO A 395 29.80 -9.71 29.84
C PRO A 395 28.32 -10.07 30.02
N ALA A 396 27.61 -9.29 30.83
CA ALA A 396 26.15 -9.34 30.87
C ALA A 396 25.60 -9.01 29.48
N GLY A 397 24.75 -9.89 28.93
CA GLY A 397 24.14 -9.73 27.60
C GLY A 397 24.69 -10.61 26.48
N ALA A 398 25.60 -11.55 26.75
CA ALA A 398 25.98 -12.58 25.77
C ALA A 398 24.81 -13.55 25.50
N GLN A 399 24.43 -13.71 24.23
CA GLN A 399 23.34 -14.59 23.81
C GLN A 399 23.88 -15.92 23.30
N ALA A 400 23.38 -17.03 23.86
CA ALA A 400 23.77 -18.38 23.50
C ALA A 400 22.83 -18.98 22.44
N LEU A 401 23.42 -19.74 21.53
CA LEU A 401 22.79 -20.46 20.42
C LEU A 401 23.27 -21.91 20.47
N ALA A 402 22.40 -22.87 20.19
CA ALA A 402 22.82 -24.26 20.02
C ALA A 402 21.83 -24.99 19.11
N ALA A 403 22.31 -25.85 18.21
CA ALA A 403 21.45 -26.66 17.36
C ALA A 403 22.12 -27.96 16.92
N ARG A 404 21.26 -28.95 16.60
CA ARG A 404 21.62 -30.29 16.12
C ARG A 404 20.84 -30.57 14.84
N GLY A 405 21.49 -31.20 13.86
CA GLY A 405 20.84 -31.54 12.60
C GLY A 405 21.65 -32.47 11.72
N GLN A 406 21.06 -32.83 10.57
CA GLN A 406 21.67 -33.66 9.56
C GLN A 406 21.34 -33.15 8.15
N VAL A 407 22.22 -33.40 7.18
CA VAL A 407 22.01 -33.06 5.76
C VAL A 407 22.63 -34.12 4.84
N ASP A 408 21.95 -34.46 3.75
CA ASP A 408 22.41 -35.46 2.79
C ASP A 408 23.10 -34.80 1.58
N ILE A 409 24.33 -35.21 1.29
CA ILE A 409 25.20 -34.68 0.24
C ILE A 409 25.53 -35.80 -0.76
N LYS A 410 25.34 -35.55 -2.06
CA LYS A 410 25.63 -36.51 -3.15
C LYS A 410 27.12 -36.60 -3.48
N ALA A 411 27.89 -37.09 -2.51
CA ALA A 411 29.34 -37.29 -2.58
C ALA A 411 29.76 -38.42 -1.63
N SER A 412 30.97 -38.96 -1.77
CA SER A 412 31.52 -39.87 -0.76
C SER A 412 31.95 -39.09 0.50
N PRO A 413 31.97 -39.70 1.69
CA PRO A 413 32.36 -39.02 2.93
C PRO A 413 33.77 -38.43 2.86
N GLU A 414 34.68 -39.12 2.15
CA GLU A 414 36.05 -38.68 1.90
C GLU A 414 36.12 -37.40 1.06
N ALA A 415 35.27 -37.25 0.04
CA ALA A 415 35.22 -36.07 -0.80
C ALA A 415 34.64 -34.85 -0.07
N VAL A 416 33.61 -35.05 0.77
CA VAL A 416 33.06 -34.01 1.65
C VAL A 416 34.09 -33.58 2.69
N TYR A 417 34.76 -34.54 3.33
CA TYR A 417 35.81 -34.30 4.31
C TYR A 417 37.00 -33.53 3.72
N ALA A 418 37.42 -33.88 2.50
CA ALA A 418 38.49 -33.17 1.81
C ALA A 418 38.14 -31.69 1.57
N VAL A 419 36.89 -31.35 1.23
CA VAL A 419 36.46 -29.94 1.07
C VAL A 419 36.45 -29.19 2.40
N LEU A 420 36.11 -29.86 3.50
CA LEU A 420 36.07 -29.25 4.84
C LEU A 420 37.46 -29.10 5.50
N THR A 421 38.49 -29.77 5.00
CA THR A 421 39.85 -29.78 5.59
C THR A 421 40.94 -29.18 4.70
N ASP A 422 40.66 -28.94 3.42
CA ASP A 422 41.52 -28.20 2.48
C ASP A 422 41.16 -26.70 2.48
N PRO A 423 42.06 -25.79 2.92
CA PRO A 423 41.79 -24.35 2.95
C PRO A 423 41.39 -23.75 1.59
N ALA A 424 41.96 -24.26 0.48
CA ALA A 424 41.68 -23.78 -0.87
C ALA A 424 40.31 -24.26 -1.40
N ALA A 425 39.75 -25.31 -0.83
CA ALA A 425 38.37 -25.75 -1.08
C ALA A 425 37.38 -25.10 -0.10
N LEU A 426 37.75 -24.98 1.18
CA LEU A 426 36.92 -24.41 2.24
C LEU A 426 36.58 -22.94 1.98
N SER A 427 37.56 -22.15 1.51
CA SER A 427 37.37 -20.75 1.12
C SER A 427 36.30 -20.55 0.03
N LYS A 428 36.17 -21.51 -0.89
CA LYS A 428 35.21 -21.46 -2.01
C LYS A 428 33.79 -21.85 -1.61
N VAL A 429 33.60 -22.49 -0.46
CA VAL A 429 32.29 -22.94 0.04
C VAL A 429 31.78 -22.13 1.22
N MET A 430 32.67 -21.44 1.94
CA MET A 430 32.32 -20.61 3.10
C MET A 430 31.58 -19.33 2.67
N PRO A 431 30.31 -19.14 3.05
CA PRO A 431 29.53 -17.98 2.61
C PRO A 431 30.15 -16.66 3.05
N GLY A 432 30.32 -15.71 2.12
CA GLY A 432 30.85 -14.37 2.41
C GLY A 432 32.36 -14.31 2.68
N CYS A 433 33.11 -15.38 2.42
CA CYS A 433 34.57 -15.42 2.53
C CYS A 433 35.25 -14.47 1.51
N HIS A 434 36.13 -13.60 2.00
CA HIS A 434 37.01 -12.73 1.19
C HIS A 434 38.45 -13.25 1.15
N SER A 435 38.93 -13.80 2.28
CA SER A 435 40.22 -14.46 2.39
C SER A 435 40.14 -15.59 3.43
N LEU A 436 40.98 -16.61 3.26
CA LEU A 436 41.18 -17.71 4.20
C LEU A 436 42.62 -18.20 4.05
N GLU A 437 43.42 -18.05 5.10
CA GLU A 437 44.83 -18.38 5.15
C GLU A 437 45.09 -19.41 6.24
N GLN A 438 45.96 -20.39 5.98
CA GLN A 438 46.39 -21.35 6.99
C GLN A 438 47.55 -20.77 7.80
N VAL A 439 47.42 -20.80 9.12
CA VAL A 439 48.37 -20.24 10.09
C VAL A 439 49.15 -21.35 10.84
N SER A 440 48.59 -22.57 10.92
CA SER A 440 49.30 -23.74 11.47
C SER A 440 50.24 -24.38 10.43
N PRO A 441 51.36 -25.00 10.86
CA PRO A 441 52.17 -25.87 9.99
C PRO A 441 51.33 -26.95 9.30
N GLU A 442 51.72 -27.39 8.10
CA GLU A 442 50.95 -28.33 7.27
C GLU A 442 50.62 -29.67 7.96
N ASN A 443 51.47 -30.11 8.90
CA ASN A 443 51.36 -31.37 9.63
C ASN A 443 50.99 -31.21 11.12
N ASP A 444 50.44 -30.05 11.54
CA ASP A 444 49.88 -29.89 12.90
C ASP A 444 48.60 -30.75 13.06
N GLU A 445 48.40 -31.37 14.23
CA GLU A 445 47.18 -32.11 14.56
C GLU A 445 45.95 -31.20 14.60
N VAL A 446 46.15 -29.91 14.88
CA VAL A 446 45.11 -28.86 14.82
C VAL A 446 45.39 -27.93 13.63
N LEU A 447 44.48 -27.95 12.65
CA LEU A 447 44.51 -27.01 11.53
C LEU A 447 43.98 -25.65 11.99
N ARG A 448 44.81 -24.61 12.00
CA ARG A 448 44.43 -23.24 12.34
C ARG A 448 44.38 -22.36 11.10
N LEU A 449 43.26 -21.68 10.91
CA LEU A 449 42.98 -20.81 9.77
C LEU A 449 42.60 -19.41 10.26
N GLN A 450 42.97 -18.38 9.50
CA GLN A 450 42.49 -17.02 9.68
C GLN A 450 41.70 -16.59 8.44
N ALA A 451 40.53 -16.01 8.64
CA ALA A 451 39.58 -15.68 7.59
C ALA A 451 39.06 -14.25 7.72
N GLU A 452 38.69 -13.64 6.59
CA GLU A 452 37.83 -12.46 6.59
C GLU A 452 36.50 -12.77 5.93
N VAL A 453 35.41 -12.69 6.69
CA VAL A 453 34.08 -13.16 6.29
C VAL A 453 33.05 -12.07 6.50
N THR A 454 32.24 -11.76 5.48
CA THR A 454 31.09 -10.87 5.63
C THR A 454 29.85 -11.67 6.02
N VAL A 455 29.38 -11.45 7.25
CA VAL A 455 28.16 -12.08 7.78
C VAL A 455 27.03 -11.05 7.77
N GLY A 456 25.93 -11.41 7.12
CA GLY A 456 24.69 -10.62 7.11
C GLY A 456 23.65 -11.22 8.06
N ILE A 457 23.13 -10.42 8.99
CA ILE A 457 22.05 -10.76 9.90
C ILE A 457 20.97 -9.69 9.74
N SER A 458 19.91 -10.01 8.99
CA SER A 458 18.87 -9.06 8.59
C SER A 458 19.46 -7.81 7.91
N LEU A 459 19.13 -6.61 8.38
CA LEU A 459 19.62 -5.32 7.88
C LEU A 459 21.12 -5.07 8.18
N VAL A 460 21.76 -5.91 9.00
CA VAL A 460 23.11 -5.69 9.50
C VAL A 460 24.10 -6.59 8.76
N LYS A 461 24.96 -6.00 7.92
CA LYS A 461 26.13 -6.68 7.34
C LYS A 461 27.41 -6.19 8.02
N ALA A 462 28.27 -7.10 8.45
CA ALA A 462 29.59 -6.77 8.96
C ALA A 462 30.65 -7.74 8.43
N ARG A 463 31.84 -7.19 8.16
CA ARG A 463 33.07 -7.96 7.90
C ARG A 463 33.68 -8.34 9.24
N TYR A 464 33.81 -9.64 9.49
CA TYR A 464 34.46 -10.22 10.65
C TYR A 464 35.83 -10.73 10.25
N ARG A 465 36.82 -10.51 11.13
CA ARG A 465 38.04 -11.33 11.11
C ARG A 465 37.79 -12.52 12.03
N ALA A 466 37.98 -13.73 11.51
CA ALA A 466 37.70 -14.97 12.20
C ALA A 466 38.94 -15.87 12.28
N GLU A 467 39.14 -16.49 13.43
CA GLU A 467 40.10 -17.57 13.67
C GLU A 467 39.30 -18.87 13.73
N ILE A 468 39.75 -19.90 13.02
CA ILE A 468 39.07 -21.20 12.92
C ILE A 468 40.09 -22.28 13.27
N GLU A 469 39.76 -23.17 14.21
CA GLU A 469 40.55 -24.36 14.53
C GLU A 469 39.76 -25.63 14.16
N ILE A 470 40.39 -26.55 13.43
CA ILE A 470 39.80 -27.85 13.06
C ILE A 470 40.69 -28.97 13.63
N SER A 471 40.09 -29.83 14.45
CA SER A 471 40.77 -30.86 15.25
C SER A 471 40.01 -32.20 15.22
N GLU A 472 40.52 -33.21 15.93
CA GLU A 472 39.92 -34.55 16.04
C GLU A 472 39.79 -35.30 14.71
N ARG A 473 40.90 -35.27 13.95
CA ARG A 473 41.09 -35.89 12.64
C ARG A 473 41.99 -37.15 12.78
N GLN A 474 41.70 -38.34 12.25
CA GLN A 474 40.46 -38.97 11.76
C GLN A 474 40.72 -40.51 11.69
N PRO A 475 39.81 -41.38 12.19
CA PRO A 475 39.23 -42.41 11.31
C PRO A 475 37.74 -42.64 11.55
N GLY A 476 36.92 -42.45 10.51
CA GLY A 476 35.44 -42.52 10.56
C GLY A 476 34.73 -41.24 10.09
N LEU A 477 35.49 -40.13 9.93
CA LEU A 477 35.07 -38.79 9.48
C LEU A 477 34.12 -38.05 10.47
N GLY A 478 34.51 -37.44 11.59
CA GLY A 478 35.85 -37.28 12.16
C GLY A 478 36.36 -35.83 12.18
N MET A 479 35.59 -34.84 12.67
CA MET A 479 36.16 -33.52 13.03
C MET A 479 35.37 -32.70 14.07
N ARG A 480 36.10 -31.88 14.82
CA ARG A 480 35.58 -30.79 15.66
C ARG A 480 36.08 -29.44 15.14
N LEU A 481 35.20 -28.45 15.05
CA LEU A 481 35.49 -27.09 14.61
C LEU A 481 35.25 -26.10 15.75
N LYS A 482 36.22 -25.22 16.01
CA LYS A 482 36.06 -24.02 16.84
C LYS A 482 36.25 -22.80 15.97
N ALA A 483 35.49 -21.75 16.22
CA ALA A 483 35.63 -20.48 15.52
C ALA A 483 35.46 -19.30 16.49
N ARG A 484 36.26 -18.25 16.31
CA ARG A 484 36.11 -16.96 17.01
C ARG A 484 36.19 -15.84 16.00
N GLY A 485 35.14 -15.02 15.91
CA GLY A 485 35.06 -13.89 14.97
C GLY A 485 34.83 -12.57 15.70
N SER A 486 35.50 -11.51 15.27
CA SER A 486 35.30 -10.15 15.80
C SER A 486 35.04 -9.13 14.67
N SER A 487 34.19 -8.15 14.96
CA SER A 487 33.92 -7.00 14.11
C SER A 487 33.57 -5.77 14.95
N SER A 488 33.40 -4.61 14.30
CA SER A 488 32.91 -3.37 14.94
C SER A 488 31.50 -3.47 15.54
N LEU A 489 30.76 -4.54 15.25
CA LEU A 489 29.39 -4.74 15.75
C LEU A 489 29.31 -5.78 16.89
N GLY A 490 30.33 -6.61 17.08
CA GLY A 490 30.31 -7.65 18.11
C GLY A 490 31.35 -8.74 17.95
N VAL A 491 31.37 -9.63 18.94
CA VAL A 491 32.22 -10.84 18.95
C VAL A 491 31.33 -12.07 18.98
N GLY A 492 31.61 -13.02 18.08
CA GLY A 492 31.02 -14.35 18.04
C GLY A 492 32.06 -15.42 18.36
N GLN A 493 31.66 -16.45 19.09
CA GLN A 493 32.46 -17.66 19.32
C GLN A 493 31.58 -18.88 19.10
N GLY A 494 32.07 -19.89 18.40
CA GLY A 494 31.38 -21.15 18.14
C GLY A 494 32.28 -22.36 18.38
N ASP A 495 31.66 -23.47 18.76
CA ASP A 495 32.27 -24.79 18.88
C ASP A 495 31.23 -25.82 18.41
N GLY A 496 31.61 -26.67 17.45
CA GLY A 496 30.73 -27.70 16.90
C GLY A 496 31.45 -28.96 16.46
N LEU A 497 30.73 -30.08 16.50
CA LEU A 497 31.16 -31.40 16.08
C LEU A 497 30.49 -31.76 14.75
N VAL A 498 31.25 -32.32 13.81
CA VAL A 498 30.76 -32.80 12.52
C VAL A 498 31.10 -34.27 12.33
N ARG A 499 30.12 -35.06 11.90
CA ARG A 499 30.27 -36.50 11.59
C ARG A 499 29.66 -36.80 10.23
N LEU A 500 30.37 -37.55 9.40
CA LEU A 500 29.96 -37.97 8.06
C LEU A 500 29.71 -39.47 8.06
N GLU A 501 28.51 -39.86 7.66
CA GLU A 501 28.05 -41.24 7.56
C GLU A 501 27.87 -41.59 6.08
N ARG A 502 28.34 -42.76 5.64
CA ARG A 502 28.13 -43.21 4.26
C ARG A 502 26.70 -43.72 4.09
N LEU A 503 26.00 -43.22 3.06
CA LEU A 503 24.70 -43.73 2.64
C LEU A 503 24.86 -44.62 1.41
N GLU A 504 24.31 -45.83 1.45
CA GLU A 504 24.15 -46.65 0.25
C GLU A 504 22.90 -46.17 -0.51
N THR A 505 23.09 -45.66 -1.73
CA THR A 505 21.99 -45.28 -2.62
C THR A 505 22.19 -45.93 -3.99
N GLY A 506 21.12 -46.41 -4.61
CA GLY A 506 21.15 -47.00 -5.96
C GLY A 506 21.52 -46.02 -7.08
N THR A 507 21.84 -44.76 -6.74
CA THR A 507 22.13 -43.65 -7.66
C THR A 507 23.55 -43.09 -7.54
N GLY A 508 24.43 -43.74 -6.77
CA GLY A 508 25.83 -43.34 -6.58
C GLY A 508 26.22 -43.09 -5.12
N PRO A 509 27.46 -42.63 -4.85
CA PRO A 509 27.95 -42.37 -3.50
C PRO A 509 27.25 -41.17 -2.86
N ALA A 510 26.79 -41.34 -1.62
CA ALA A 510 26.15 -40.29 -0.83
C ALA A 510 26.66 -40.30 0.63
N THR A 511 26.53 -39.15 1.28
CA THR A 511 26.99 -38.89 2.64
C THR A 511 25.90 -38.18 3.44
N ARG A 512 25.64 -38.63 4.67
CA ARG A 512 24.88 -37.88 5.66
C ARG A 512 25.84 -37.16 6.59
N LEU A 513 25.80 -35.82 6.58
CA LEU A 513 26.56 -34.97 7.47
C LEU A 513 25.69 -34.62 8.68
N HIS A 514 26.06 -35.13 9.84
CA HIS A 514 25.51 -34.78 11.15
C HIS A 514 26.31 -33.63 11.76
N TYR A 515 25.63 -32.66 12.37
CA TYR A 515 26.26 -31.56 13.09
C TYR A 515 25.60 -31.30 14.45
N ASP A 516 26.41 -30.92 15.44
CA ASP A 516 26.00 -30.47 16.77
C ASP A 516 26.87 -29.28 17.15
N TYR A 517 26.31 -28.09 17.33
CA TYR A 517 27.09 -26.89 17.65
C TYR A 517 26.49 -26.06 18.77
N SER A 518 27.37 -25.31 19.43
CA SER A 518 27.06 -24.25 20.38
C SER A 518 27.79 -22.97 19.95
N ALA A 519 27.14 -21.82 20.09
CA ALA A 519 27.74 -20.54 19.80
C ALA A 519 27.28 -19.46 20.79
N ARG A 520 28.08 -18.41 20.94
CA ARG A 520 27.79 -17.24 21.77
C ARG A 520 28.08 -15.98 20.97
N VAL A 521 27.15 -15.04 20.98
CA VAL A 521 27.29 -13.75 20.30
C VAL A 521 27.10 -12.61 21.32
N SER A 522 27.89 -11.57 21.18
CA SER A 522 27.95 -10.42 22.08
C SER A 522 28.11 -9.10 21.31
N GLY A 523 27.87 -7.97 21.97
CA GLY A 523 27.89 -6.64 21.35
C GLY A 523 26.57 -6.26 20.70
N LYS A 524 26.58 -5.27 19.79
CA LYS A 524 25.38 -4.75 19.11
C LYS A 524 24.63 -5.83 18.33
N VAL A 525 25.33 -6.85 17.84
CA VAL A 525 24.71 -8.00 17.16
C VAL A 525 23.83 -8.84 18.07
N ALA A 526 24.11 -8.92 19.38
CA ALA A 526 23.24 -9.65 20.32
C ALA A 526 21.88 -8.95 20.54
N ALA A 527 21.75 -7.67 20.19
CA ALA A 527 20.51 -6.91 20.35
C ALA A 527 19.41 -7.28 19.32
N VAL A 528 19.74 -8.04 18.26
CA VAL A 528 18.74 -8.49 17.26
C VAL A 528 17.82 -9.61 17.76
N GLY A 529 18.14 -10.20 18.93
CA GLY A 529 17.32 -11.21 19.59
C GLY A 529 17.54 -12.64 19.08
N PRO A 530 17.17 -13.65 19.90
CA PRO A 530 17.68 -15.02 19.75
C PRO A 530 17.14 -15.70 18.49
N ARG A 531 15.85 -15.51 18.18
CA ARG A 531 15.20 -16.10 16.99
C ARG A 531 15.82 -15.63 15.67
N MET A 532 16.26 -14.36 15.60
CA MET A 532 16.87 -13.82 14.39
C MET A 532 18.31 -14.31 14.20
N LEU A 533 19.07 -14.45 15.29
CA LEU A 533 20.40 -15.06 15.27
C LEU A 533 20.33 -16.54 14.87
N GLU A 534 19.37 -17.28 15.40
CA GLU A 534 19.15 -18.70 15.07
C GLU A 534 18.78 -18.89 13.59
N GLY A 535 17.84 -18.11 13.07
CA GLY A 535 17.48 -18.14 11.65
C GLY A 535 18.64 -17.78 10.72
N ALA A 536 19.47 -16.80 11.09
CA ALA A 536 20.67 -16.45 10.34
C ALA A 536 21.71 -17.57 10.34
N ALA A 537 21.93 -18.22 11.48
CA ALA A 537 22.84 -19.37 11.60
C ALA A 537 22.38 -20.56 10.73
N GLN A 538 21.08 -20.89 10.75
CA GLN A 538 20.50 -21.92 9.89
C GLN A 538 20.66 -21.60 8.39
N LEU A 539 20.46 -20.34 7.99
CA LEU A 539 20.64 -19.90 6.61
C LEU A 539 22.10 -20.05 6.14
N ILE A 540 23.07 -19.65 6.96
CA ILE A 540 24.50 -19.76 6.65
C ILE A 540 24.92 -21.23 6.52
N LEU A 541 24.47 -22.09 7.45
CA LEU A 541 24.73 -23.54 7.38
C LEU A 541 24.15 -24.14 6.10
N ARG A 542 22.92 -23.77 5.72
CA ARG A 542 22.31 -24.22 4.46
C ARG A 542 23.12 -23.78 3.23
N GLN A 543 23.54 -22.51 3.16
CA GLN A 543 24.37 -22.00 2.06
C GLN A 543 25.75 -22.68 1.97
N LEU A 544 26.33 -23.02 3.12
CA LEU A 544 27.57 -23.79 3.22
C LEU A 544 27.38 -25.21 2.65
N PHE A 545 26.35 -25.94 3.09
CA PHE A 545 26.08 -27.31 2.63
C PHE A 545 25.73 -27.38 1.13
N GLU A 546 24.91 -26.44 0.62
CA GLU A 546 24.62 -26.31 -0.80
C GLU A 546 25.90 -26.02 -1.63
N SER A 547 26.82 -25.21 -1.09
CA SER A 547 28.09 -24.90 -1.74
C SER A 547 29.10 -26.05 -1.69
N ILE A 548 29.16 -26.83 -0.60
CA ILE A 548 29.96 -28.06 -0.51
C ILE A 548 29.50 -29.06 -1.59
N GLY A 549 28.19 -29.26 -1.76
CA GLY A 549 27.65 -30.14 -2.81
C GLY A 549 28.10 -29.72 -4.22
N ARG A 550 28.03 -28.41 -4.52
CA ARG A 550 28.53 -27.86 -5.81
C ARG A 550 30.04 -27.98 -5.98
N GLN A 551 30.83 -27.73 -4.93
CA GLN A 551 32.28 -27.75 -5.00
C GLN A 551 32.84 -29.16 -5.21
N VAL A 552 32.21 -30.18 -4.60
CA VAL A 552 32.56 -31.59 -4.90
C VAL A 552 32.19 -31.94 -6.35
N ALA A 553 31.02 -31.52 -6.85
CA ALA A 553 30.64 -31.75 -8.23
C ALA A 553 31.61 -31.08 -9.23
N ASN A 554 32.08 -29.86 -8.96
CA ASN A 554 33.03 -29.13 -9.81
C ASN A 554 34.45 -29.74 -9.85
N ARG A 555 34.85 -30.52 -8.85
CA ARG A 555 36.11 -31.29 -8.90
C ARG A 555 36.08 -32.42 -9.96
N SER A 556 34.93 -32.65 -10.61
CA SER A 556 34.75 -33.68 -11.65
C SER A 556 35.06 -33.22 -13.09
N GLY A 557 35.32 -31.93 -13.37
CA GLY A 557 35.76 -31.53 -14.72
C GLY A 557 35.71 -30.03 -15.11
N THR A 558 36.87 -29.55 -15.60
CA THR A 558 37.09 -28.47 -16.62
C THR A 558 36.76 -26.99 -16.26
N PRO A 559 37.71 -26.03 -16.43
CA PRO A 559 37.55 -24.63 -15.98
C PRO A 559 36.97 -23.66 -17.03
N ALA A 560 36.53 -22.48 -16.56
CA ALA A 560 36.07 -21.34 -17.36
C ALA A 560 36.96 -20.08 -17.14
N GLY A 561 36.89 -19.13 -18.08
CA GLY A 561 37.85 -18.02 -18.25
C GLY A 561 37.55 -16.70 -17.54
N ASP A 562 38.44 -15.74 -17.82
CA ASP A 562 38.71 -14.50 -17.08
C ASP A 562 37.80 -13.31 -17.46
N ALA A 563 37.70 -12.29 -16.58
CA ALA A 563 36.94 -11.06 -16.83
C ALA A 563 37.57 -9.83 -16.15
N SER A 564 37.70 -8.73 -16.89
CA SER A 564 38.44 -7.52 -16.50
C SER A 564 37.55 -6.37 -15.99
N GLU A 565 38.14 -5.52 -15.11
CA GLU A 565 37.52 -4.30 -14.56
C GLU A 565 37.75 -3.04 -15.45
N PRO A 566 36.85 -2.04 -15.39
CA PRO A 566 37.12 -0.66 -15.82
C PRO A 566 37.22 0.33 -14.63
N ALA A 567 37.65 1.56 -14.94
CA ALA A 567 38.36 2.45 -13.99
C ALA A 567 37.55 3.57 -13.30
N HIS A 568 38.27 4.31 -12.44
CA HIS A 568 37.81 5.34 -11.49
C HIS A 568 36.98 6.52 -12.03
N ALA A 569 36.13 7.07 -11.15
CA ALA A 569 35.51 8.39 -11.27
C ALA A 569 35.78 9.25 -10.01
N GLU A 570 35.68 10.57 -10.12
CA GLU A 570 36.09 11.56 -9.09
C GLU A 570 35.19 11.56 -7.84
N GLN A 571 35.79 11.87 -6.68
CA GLN A 571 35.13 11.79 -5.37
C GLN A 571 34.30 13.04 -5.04
N ALA A 572 32.97 12.90 -5.07
CA ALA A 572 32.06 13.82 -4.40
C ALA A 572 32.01 13.55 -2.88
N ALA A 573 31.77 14.60 -2.08
CA ALA A 573 31.65 14.47 -0.63
C ALA A 573 30.46 13.57 -0.23
N SER A 574 30.69 12.70 0.75
CA SER A 574 29.76 11.63 1.08
C SER A 574 28.49 12.05 1.82
N TRP A 575 27.46 11.22 1.65
CA TRP A 575 26.20 11.27 2.38
C TRP A 575 26.38 11.45 3.89
N TRP A 576 27.16 10.57 4.54
CA TRP A 576 27.47 10.66 5.97
C TRP A 576 28.13 11.98 6.39
N THR A 577 29.05 12.50 5.57
CA THR A 577 29.75 13.76 5.88
C THR A 577 28.80 14.95 5.75
N ARG A 578 27.96 14.99 4.72
CA ARG A 578 26.92 16.02 4.55
C ARG A 578 25.91 16.01 5.70
N LEU A 579 25.35 14.85 6.02
CA LEU A 579 24.41 14.69 7.13
C LEU A 579 25.03 15.10 8.48
N TRP A 580 26.28 14.68 8.74
CA TRP A 580 26.99 15.05 9.97
C TRP A 580 27.29 16.55 10.06
N ASN A 581 27.77 17.16 8.99
CA ASN A 581 28.04 18.61 8.92
C ASN A 581 26.75 19.42 9.15
N ARG A 582 25.61 18.94 8.65
CA ARG A 582 24.30 19.56 8.83
C ARG A 582 23.74 19.40 10.25
N ILE A 583 23.91 18.23 10.88
CA ILE A 583 23.54 17.99 12.28
C ILE A 583 24.41 18.80 13.26
N THR A 584 25.70 18.98 12.94
CA THR A 584 26.67 19.69 13.81
C THR A 584 26.80 21.18 13.51
N GLY A 585 26.09 21.71 12.51
CA GLY A 585 26.16 23.12 12.10
C GLY A 585 27.48 23.55 11.47
N GLN A 586 28.36 22.60 11.13
CA GLN A 586 29.63 22.89 10.47
C GLN A 586 29.43 23.12 8.97
N HIS A 587 29.05 24.36 8.61
CA HIS A 587 29.26 24.84 7.25
C HIS A 587 30.75 24.86 6.94
N GLU A 588 31.18 24.07 5.95
CA GLU A 588 32.52 24.21 5.38
C GLU A 588 32.66 25.60 4.76
N GLY A 589 33.57 26.39 5.33
CA GLY A 589 33.77 27.78 4.97
C GLY A 589 34.46 27.95 3.62
N GLY A 590 33.65 28.24 2.60
CA GLY A 590 33.98 29.29 1.64
C GLY A 590 34.74 28.93 0.37
N ARG A 591 34.13 29.33 -0.76
CA ARG A 591 34.77 30.18 -1.78
C ARG A 591 33.74 31.15 -2.37
N ARG A 592 34.04 32.45 -2.26
CA ARG A 592 33.77 33.44 -3.32
C ARG A 592 35.14 33.74 -3.96
N PRO A 593 35.21 34.20 -5.21
CA PRO A 593 34.18 34.12 -6.26
C PRO A 593 34.09 32.71 -6.88
#